data_AF-A0A1K2FY41-F1
#
_entry.id   AF-A0A1K2FY41-F1
#
_cell.length_a   1.000
_cell.length_b   1.000
_cell.length_c   1.000
_cell.angle_alpha   90.00
_cell.angle_beta   90.00
_cell.angle_gamma   90.00
#
_symmetry.space_group_name_H-M   'P 1'
#
loop_
_entity.id
_entity.type
_entity.pdbx_description
1 polymer ?
#
loop_
_entity_poly.entity_id
_entity_poly.type
_entity_poly.pdbx_seq_one_letter_code
_entity_poly.pdbx_strand_id
1 'polypeptide(L)'
;MTAAKTSRITAAHALARSITGEQQMFTEDAQRIAEQAAYIAANPPVEGRTVSGDLTRLSQYVADLLRRAAKIEASVQALALMKAEAADEN
;
A
#
# COMPACT_ATOMS: atom_id res chain seq x y z
N MET A 1 -24.49 36.81 -6.91
CA MET A 1 -23.75 36.06 -5.87
C MET A 1 -23.55 34.64 -6.38
N THR A 2 -22.36 34.32 -6.86
CA THR A 2 -22.01 32.98 -7.32
C THR A 2 -21.78 32.09 -6.08
N ALA A 3 -22.75 31.23 -5.79
CA ALA A 3 -22.63 30.27 -4.70
C ALA A 3 -21.39 29.40 -4.94
N ALA A 4 -20.40 29.51 -4.05
CA ALA A 4 -19.25 28.64 -4.04
C ALA A 4 -19.76 27.20 -3.90
N LYS A 5 -19.54 26.39 -4.93
CA LYS A 5 -19.88 24.96 -4.95
C LYS A 5 -18.95 24.26 -3.95
N THR A 6 -19.33 24.21 -2.69
CA THR A 6 -18.64 23.39 -1.69
C THR A 6 -18.82 21.94 -2.14
N SER A 7 -17.79 21.32 -2.74
CA SER A 7 -17.87 19.90 -3.05
C SER A 7 -17.97 19.15 -1.72
N ARG A 8 -19.12 18.53 -1.44
CA ARG A 8 -19.24 17.63 -0.29
C ARG A 8 -18.21 16.53 -0.48
N ILE A 9 -17.25 16.43 0.44
CA ILE A 9 -16.38 15.26 0.52
C ILE A 9 -17.27 14.07 0.87
N THR A 10 -17.44 13.15 -0.07
CA THR A 10 -18.18 11.90 0.15
C THR A 10 -17.28 10.84 0.76
N ALA A 11 -17.85 9.83 1.40
CA ALA A 11 -17.09 8.67 1.90
C ALA A 11 -16.29 8.00 0.76
N ALA A 12 -16.87 7.90 -0.44
CA ALA A 12 -16.19 7.40 -1.63
C ALA A 12 -14.98 8.27 -2.02
N HIS A 13 -15.08 9.60 -1.93
CA HIS A 13 -13.95 10.50 -2.22
C HIS A 13 -12.83 10.37 -1.17
N ALA A 14 -13.19 10.25 0.10
CA ALA A 14 -12.22 10.03 1.18
C ALA A 14 -11.51 8.67 1.03
N LEU A 15 -12.26 7.62 0.71
CA LEU A 15 -11.71 6.28 0.47
C LEU A 15 -10.79 6.26 -0.76
N ALA A 16 -11.18 6.89 -1.86
CA ALA A 16 -10.34 7.01 -3.05
C ALA A 16 -9.00 7.69 -2.74
N ARG A 17 -9.01 8.79 -1.98
CA ARG A 17 -7.79 9.47 -1.55
C ARG A 17 -6.94 8.57 -0.64
N SER A 18 -7.55 7.84 0.27
CA SER A 18 -6.85 6.88 1.14
C SER A 18 -6.17 5.79 0.33
N ILE A 19 -6.84 5.25 -0.69
CA ILE A 19 -6.27 4.22 -1.59
C ILE A 19 -5.03 4.74 -2.30
N THR A 20 -5.08 5.98 -2.83
CA THR A 20 -3.90 6.58 -3.48
C THR A 20 -2.71 6.68 -2.54
N GLY A 21 -2.94 7.11 -1.28
CA GLY A 21 -1.87 7.16 -0.28
C GLY A 21 -1.30 5.78 0.04
N GLU A 22 -2.16 4.78 0.22
CA GLU A 22 -1.74 3.39 0.46
C GLU A 22 -0.95 2.80 -0.72
N GLN A 23 -1.32 3.11 -1.97
CA GLN A 23 -0.59 2.67 -3.17
C GLN A 23 0.80 3.32 -3.27
N GLN A 24 0.93 4.59 -2.89
CA GLN A 24 2.23 5.26 -2.82
C GLN A 24 3.12 4.59 -1.76
N MET A 25 2.59 4.40 -0.55
CA MET A 25 3.31 3.72 0.53
C MET A 25 3.70 2.29 0.15
N PHE A 26 2.81 1.55 -0.52
CA PHE A 26 3.13 0.22 -1.04
C PHE A 26 4.33 0.23 -1.97
N THR A 27 4.40 1.21 -2.86
CA THR A 27 5.50 1.34 -3.82
C THR A 27 6.83 1.67 -3.13
N GLU A 28 6.80 2.60 -2.17
CA GLU A 28 7.96 2.95 -1.37
C GLU A 28 8.46 1.77 -0.52
N ASP A 29 7.55 1.05 0.15
CA ASP A 29 7.86 -0.13 0.95
C ASP A 29 8.45 -1.24 0.07
N ALA A 30 7.88 -1.48 -1.11
CA ALA A 30 8.39 -2.46 -2.08
C ALA A 30 9.81 -2.11 -2.54
N GLN A 31 10.09 -0.84 -2.80
CA GLN A 31 11.43 -0.39 -3.18
C GLN A 31 12.45 -0.61 -2.06
N ARG A 32 12.12 -0.25 -0.83
CA ARG A 32 13.00 -0.49 0.34
C ARG A 32 13.28 -1.98 0.55
N ILE A 33 12.29 -2.84 0.34
CA ILE A 33 12.46 -4.30 0.40
C ILE A 33 13.42 -4.78 -0.68
N ALA A 34 13.30 -4.28 -1.90
CA ALA A 34 14.20 -4.62 -2.99
C ALA A 34 15.65 -4.17 -2.71
N GLU A 35 15.82 -2.96 -2.18
CA GLU A 35 17.13 -2.43 -1.75
C GLU A 35 17.76 -3.30 -0.65
N GLN A 36 16.97 -3.70 0.37
CA GLN A 36 17.44 -4.59 1.43
C GLN A 36 17.81 -5.98 0.89
N ALA A 37 17.02 -6.54 -0.01
CA ALA A 37 17.32 -7.82 -0.65
C ALA A 37 18.63 -7.74 -1.47
N ALA A 38 18.81 -6.66 -2.23
CA ALA A 38 20.05 -6.41 -2.97
C ALA A 38 21.26 -6.27 -2.04
N TYR A 39 21.12 -5.57 -0.91
CA TYR A 39 22.17 -5.46 0.10
C TYR A 39 22.59 -6.82 0.66
N ILE A 40 21.61 -7.68 1.01
CA ILE A 40 21.89 -9.04 1.50
C ILE A 40 22.59 -9.88 0.42
N ALA A 41 22.14 -9.78 -0.84
CA ALA A 41 22.75 -10.51 -1.95
C ALA A 41 24.20 -10.05 -2.22
N ALA A 42 24.47 -8.74 -2.15
CA ALA A 42 25.80 -8.17 -2.33
C ALA A 42 26.76 -8.48 -1.17
N ASN A 43 26.22 -8.82 0.00
CA ASN A 43 26.98 -9.16 1.20
C ASN A 43 26.60 -10.59 1.63
N PRO A 44 27.21 -11.63 1.07
CA PRO A 44 26.93 -13.02 1.45
C PRO A 44 27.48 -13.36 2.85
N PRO A 45 26.98 -14.43 3.49
CA PRO A 45 27.55 -14.90 4.75
C PRO A 45 29.02 -15.30 4.56
N VAL A 46 29.88 -14.81 5.44
CA VAL A 46 31.31 -15.11 5.53
C VAL A 46 31.65 -15.40 6.99
N GLU A 47 32.83 -15.94 7.26
CA GLU A 47 33.26 -16.25 8.63
C GLU A 47 33.14 -15.00 9.54
N GLY A 48 32.42 -15.13 10.66
CA GLY A 48 32.11 -14.01 11.57
C GLY A 48 30.89 -13.16 11.20
N ARG A 49 30.22 -13.40 10.06
CA ARG A 49 29.01 -12.66 9.64
C ARG A 49 27.83 -13.59 9.37
N THR A 50 26.74 -13.39 10.11
CA THR A 50 25.45 -14.09 9.90
C THR A 50 24.43 -13.19 9.23
N VAL A 51 23.75 -13.69 8.19
CA VAL A 51 22.66 -12.97 7.50
C VAL A 51 21.25 -13.35 7.97
N SER A 52 21.13 -14.26 8.95
CA SER A 52 19.84 -14.79 9.43
C SER A 52 18.90 -13.70 9.96
N GLY A 53 19.44 -12.71 10.69
CA GLY A 53 18.67 -11.57 11.16
C GLY A 53 18.18 -10.67 10.02
N ASP A 54 19.01 -10.46 9.00
CA ASP A 54 18.63 -9.67 7.82
C ASP A 54 17.53 -10.38 7.00
N LEU A 55 17.66 -11.69 6.80
CA LEU A 55 16.64 -12.51 6.13
C LEU A 55 15.32 -12.55 6.91
N THR A 56 15.38 -12.58 8.24
CA THR A 56 14.18 -12.56 9.09
C THR A 56 13.45 -11.22 8.99
N ARG A 57 14.19 -10.10 9.00
CA ARG A 57 13.58 -8.78 8.78
C ARG A 57 13.00 -8.65 7.37
N LEU A 58 13.73 -9.13 6.36
CA LEU A 58 13.27 -9.11 4.98
C LEU A 58 11.95 -9.89 4.82
N SER A 59 11.84 -11.08 5.43
CA SER A 59 10.61 -11.87 5.34
C SER A 59 9.42 -11.20 6.04
N GLN A 60 9.65 -10.55 7.17
CA GLN A 60 8.62 -9.75 7.86
C GLN A 60 8.15 -8.59 6.99
N TYR A 61 9.07 -7.83 6.40
CA TYR A 61 8.72 -6.71 5.52
C TYR A 61 7.94 -7.17 4.28
N VAL A 62 8.33 -8.29 3.67
CA VAL A 62 7.59 -8.88 2.54
C VAL A 62 6.17 -9.31 2.98
N ALA A 63 6.02 -9.93 4.15
CA ALA A 63 4.71 -10.32 4.66
C ALA A 63 3.80 -9.11 4.92
N ASP A 64 4.36 -8.02 5.47
CA ASP A 64 3.63 -6.77 5.68
C ASP A 64 3.23 -6.11 4.36
N LEU A 65 4.12 -6.12 3.36
CA LEU A 65 3.83 -5.63 2.01
C LEU A 65 2.67 -6.41 1.37
N LEU A 66 2.66 -7.74 1.47
CA LEU A 66 1.58 -8.58 0.98
C LEU A 66 0.25 -8.27 1.69
N ARG A 67 0.29 -8.05 3.01
CA ARG A 67 -0.91 -7.64 3.76
C ARG A 67 -1.44 -6.29 3.27
N ARG A 68 -0.56 -5.33 2.98
CA ARG A 68 -0.97 -4.02 2.43
C ARG A 68 -1.57 -4.16 1.03
N ALA A 69 -1.00 -5.00 0.16
CA ALA A 69 -1.58 -5.27 -1.16
C ALA A 69 -3.03 -5.77 -1.06
N ALA A 70 -3.28 -6.77 -0.21
CA ALA A 70 -4.63 -7.31 0.00
C ALA A 70 -5.60 -6.25 0.53
N LYS A 71 -5.16 -5.38 1.44
CA LYS A 71 -5.96 -4.25 1.94
C LYS A 71 -6.30 -3.25 0.84
N ILE A 72 -5.34 -2.91 -0.03
CA ILE A 72 -5.56 -2.00 -1.16
C ILE A 72 -6.59 -2.61 -2.11
N GLU A 73 -6.45 -3.88 -2.47
CA GLU A 73 -7.39 -4.59 -3.34
C GLU A 73 -8.80 -4.57 -2.77
N ALA A 74 -8.97 -4.92 -1.50
CA ALA A 74 -10.27 -4.89 -0.83
C ALA A 74 -10.86 -3.46 -0.80
N SER A 75 -10.02 -2.44 -0.58
CA SER A 75 -10.45 -1.04 -0.58
C SER A 75 -10.90 -0.57 -1.96
N VAL A 76 -10.22 -1.00 -3.03
CA VAL A 76 -10.60 -0.72 -4.41
C VAL A 76 -11.95 -1.36 -4.74
N GLN A 77 -12.16 -2.61 -4.33
CA GLN A 77 -13.45 -3.30 -4.51
C GLN A 77 -14.57 -2.58 -3.74
N ALA A 78 -14.34 -2.19 -2.49
CA ALA A 78 -15.31 -1.44 -1.70
C ALA A 78 -15.68 -0.10 -2.35
N LEU A 79 -14.70 0.62 -2.90
CA LEU A 79 -14.96 1.87 -3.64
C LEU A 79 -15.81 1.63 -4.90
N ALA A 80 -15.60 0.52 -5.59
CA ALA A 80 -16.40 0.16 -6.76
C ALA A 80 -17.87 -0.09 -6.38
N LEU A 81 -18.11 -0.81 -5.26
CA LEU A 81 -19.46 -1.06 -4.74
C LEU A 81 -20.17 0.24 -4.33
N MET A 82 -19.48 1.12 -3.60
CA MET A 82 -20.04 2.43 -3.20
C MET A 82 -20.45 3.30 -4.40
N LYS A 83 -19.71 3.21 -5.51
CA LYS A 83 -20.03 3.93 -6.74
C LYS A 83 -21.22 3.32 -7.48
N ALA A 84 -21.36 2.00 -7.45
CA ALA A 84 -22.49 1.31 -8.06
C ALA A 84 -23.80 1.64 -7.32
N GLU A 85 -23.79 1.56 -5.99
CA GLU A 85 -24.94 1.93 -5.15
C GLU A 85 -25.37 3.38 -5.38
N ALA A 86 -24.42 4.32 -5.43
CA ALA A 86 -24.72 5.72 -5.73
C ALA A 86 -25.24 5.98 -7.17
N ALA A 87 -25.04 5.05 -8.09
CA ALA A 87 -25.56 5.13 -9.46
C ALA A 87 -26.97 4.55 -9.58
N ASP A 88 -27.33 3.57 -8.73
CA ASP A 88 -28.66 2.95 -8.69
C ASP A 88 -29.70 3.79 -7.92
N GLU A 89 -29.28 4.75 -7.08
CA GLU A 89 -30.14 5.67 -6.34
C GLU A 89 -30.60 6.91 -7.14
N ASN A 90 -30.18 7.08 -8.40
CA ASN A 90 -30.56 8.18 -9.30
C ASN A 90 -31.36 7.69 -10.52
#